data_AF-A0A535RCX3-F1
#
_entry.id   AF-A0A535RCX3-F1
#
_cell.length_a   1.000
_cell.length_b   1.000
_cell.length_c   1.000
_cell.angle_alpha   90.00
_cell.angle_beta   90.00
_cell.angle_gamma   90.00
#
_symmetry.space_group_name_H-M   'P 1'
#
loop_
_entity.id
_entity.type
_entity.pdbx_description
1 polymer ?
#
loop_
_entity_poly.entity_id
_entity_poly.type
_entity_poly.pdbx_seq_one_letter_code
_entity_poly.pdbx_strand_id
1 'polypeptide(L)' 'MTIPVAPFGRTGHESSRVLFGGASLASVSQDVADRTLEVLLEHGVNH' A
#
# COMPACT_ATOMS: atom_id res chain seq x y z
N MET A 1 -12.10 7.85 5.16
CA MET A 1 -11.14 8.56 6.02
C MET A 1 -9.88 8.77 5.20
N THR A 2 -9.36 9.99 5.11
CA THR A 2 -8.19 10.29 4.26
C THR A 2 -6.91 10.07 5.04
N ILE A 3 -6.07 9.11 4.61
CA ILE A 3 -4.72 8.93 5.14
C ILE A 3 -3.85 10.11 4.66
N PRO A 4 -3.13 10.83 5.56
CA PRO A 4 -2.23 11.88 5.15
C PRO A 4 -1.09 11.35 4.26
N VAL A 5 -0.59 12.19 3.35
CA VAL A 5 0.56 11.89 2.48
C VAL A 5 1.75 12.79 2.78
N ALA A 6 2.96 12.35 2.40
CA ALA A 6 4.16 13.18 2.39
C ALA A 6 5.25 12.61 1.46
N PRO A 7 6.26 13.41 1.08
CA PRO A 7 7.39 12.95 0.27
C PRO A 7 8.14 11.79 0.93
N PHE A 8 8.39 10.72 0.18
CA PHE A 8 9.09 9.54 0.66
C PHE A 8 10.60 9.63 0.43
N GLY A 9 11.33 9.87 1.51
CA GLY A 9 12.79 9.88 1.50
C GLY A 9 13.37 10.74 0.39
N ARG A 10 14.32 10.19 -0.37
CA ARG A 10 14.98 10.89 -1.49
C ARG A 10 14.23 10.76 -2.82
N THR A 11 13.25 9.87 -2.92
CA THR A 11 12.48 9.71 -4.17
C THR A 11 11.48 10.84 -4.36
N GLY A 12 11.07 11.50 -3.26
CA GLY A 12 10.11 12.59 -3.29
C GLY A 12 8.69 12.16 -3.69
N HIS A 13 8.42 10.84 -3.75
CA HIS A 13 7.10 10.32 -4.07
C HIS A 13 6.11 10.66 -2.95
N GLU A 14 4.92 11.18 -3.29
CA GLU A 14 3.87 11.45 -2.32
C GLU A 14 3.26 10.13 -1.83
N SER A 15 3.80 9.61 -0.72
CA SER A 15 3.37 8.35 -0.13
C SER A 15 2.44 8.56 1.06
N SER A 16 1.48 7.66 1.25
CA SER A 16 0.68 7.57 2.46
C SER A 16 1.57 7.42 3.69
N ARG A 17 1.14 7.98 4.83
CA ARG A 17 1.84 7.79 6.12
C ARG A 17 1.72 6.36 6.68
N VAL A 18 0.97 5.50 6.00
CA VAL A 18 0.85 4.07 6.23
C VAL A 18 1.48 3.34 5.05
N LEU A 19 2.30 2.33 5.31
CA LEU A 19 2.96 1.51 4.28
C LEU A 19 2.49 0.06 4.43
N PHE A 20 2.34 -0.65 3.31
CA PHE A 20 2.00 -2.07 3.33
C PHE A 20 3.21 -2.96 3.04
N GLY A 21 3.57 -3.81 4.00
CA GLY A 21 4.62 -4.81 3.81
C GLY A 21 4.12 -6.04 3.05
N GLY A 22 4.59 -6.22 1.81
CA GLY A 22 4.11 -7.30 0.92
C GLY A 22 4.72 -8.71 1.14
N ALA A 23 5.54 -8.93 2.16
CA ALA A 23 6.31 -10.18 2.29
C ALA A 23 5.42 -11.45 2.35
N SER A 24 4.28 -11.39 3.03
CA SER A 24 3.33 -12.51 3.11
C SER A 24 2.62 -12.80 1.79
N LEU A 25 2.55 -11.83 0.86
CA LEU A 25 1.91 -12.02 -0.45
C LEU A 25 2.62 -13.10 -1.28
N ALA A 26 3.89 -13.38 -1.02
CA ALA A 26 4.62 -14.48 -1.66
C ALA A 26 4.09 -15.88 -1.29
N SER A 27 3.26 -16.00 -0.26
CA SER A 27 2.76 -17.26 0.28
C SER A 27 1.25 -17.48 0.07
N VAL A 28 0.58 -16.60 -0.68
CA VAL A 28 -0.85 -16.67 -0.95
C VAL A 28 -1.14 -16.79 -2.44
N SER A 29 -2.38 -17.11 -2.81
CA SER A 29 -2.79 -17.12 -4.22
C SER A 29 -2.84 -15.69 -4.80
N GLN A 30 -2.73 -15.59 -6.12
CA GLN A 30 -2.88 -14.32 -6.85
C GLN A 30 -4.17 -13.60 -6.46
N ASP A 31 -5.30 -14.31 -6.44
CA ASP A 31 -6.61 -13.72 -6.07
C ASP A 31 -6.63 -13.13 -4.64
N VAL A 32 -5.85 -13.68 -3.72
CA VAL A 32 -5.71 -13.11 -2.36
C VAL A 32 -4.84 -11.86 -2.40
N ALA A 33 -3.74 -11.88 -3.16
CA ALA A 33 -2.89 -10.72 -3.33
C ALA A 33 -3.66 -9.55 -3.98
N ASP A 34 -4.41 -9.81 -5.04
CA ASP A 34 -5.18 -8.80 -5.77
C ASP A 34 -6.24 -8.15 -4.87
N ARG A 35 -7.05 -8.95 -4.17
CA ARG A 35 -8.04 -8.43 -3.20
C ARG A 35 -7.40 -7.65 -2.05
N THR A 36 -6.19 -8.03 -1.64
CA THR A 36 -5.45 -7.26 -0.63
C THR A 36 -5.11 -5.88 -1.18
N LEU A 37 -4.62 -5.79 -2.42
CA LEU A 37 -4.33 -4.50 -3.05
C LEU A 37 -5.59 -3.64 -3.23
N GLU A 38 -6.74 -4.23 -3.58
CA GLU A 38 -8.00 -3.50 -3.68
C GLU A 38 -8.36 -2.78 -2.37
N VAL A 39 -8.25 -3.46 -1.22
CA VAL A 39 -8.52 -2.88 0.10
C VAL A 39 -7.53 -1.75 0.43
N LEU A 40 -6.24 -1.94 0.11
CA LEU A 40 -5.22 -0.92 0.33
C LEU A 40 -5.54 0.36 -0.45
N LEU A 41 -5.90 0.21 -1.73
CA LEU A 41 -6.25 1.32 -2.61
C LEU A 41 -7.54 2.02 -2.18
N GLU A 42 -8.56 1.27 -1.73
CA GLU A 42 -9.80 1.83 -1.16
C GLU A 42 -9.53 2.77 0.01
N HIS A 43 -8.53 2.42 0.85
CA HIS A 43 -8.13 3.24 2.00
C HIS A 43 -7.03 4.27 1.70
N GLY A 44 -6.54 4.33 0.46
CA GLY A 44 -5.52 5.30 0.03
C GLY A 44 -4.11 4.95 0.49
N VAL A 45 -3.82 3.68 0.79
CA VAL A 45 -2.45 3.19 0.97
C VAL A 45 -1.84 3.02 -0.41
N ASN A 46 -0.78 3.78 -0.69
CA ASN A 46 -0.16 3.85 -2.02
C ASN A 46 1.32 3.47 -2.02
N HIS A 47 1.81 2.93 -0.90
CA HIS A 47 3.19 2.53 -0.70
C HIS A 47 3.30 1.19 0.01
#